data_AF-A0A535CQS6-F1
#
_entry.id   AF-A0A535CQS6-F1
#
_cell.length_a   1.000
_cell.length_b   1.000
_cell.length_c   1.000
_cell.angle_alpha   90.00
_cell.angle_beta   90.00
_cell.angle_gamma   90.00
#
_symmetry.space_group_name_H-M   'P 1'
#
loop_
_entity.id
_entity.type
_entity.pdbx_description
1 polymer ?
#
loop_
_entity_poly.entity_id
_entity_poly.type
_entity_poly.pdbx_seq_one_letter_code
_entity_poly.pdbx_strand_id
1 'polypeptide(L)'
;QADSKGKPIAVICHGPWLLVSAGLVKGKTMTSYYTIQDDIRNAGGNWVDQEMVRDGTWVSSRSPKDLPAFNQGMVELFAGSKVTLQQ
;
A
#
# COMPACT_ATOMS: atom_id res chain seq x y z
N GLN A 1 -2.63 -8.41 11.57
CA GLN A 1 -2.68 -7.57 12.80
C GLN A 1 -2.43 -6.09 12.53
N ALA A 2 -1.45 -5.68 11.70
CA ALA A 2 -1.21 -4.26 11.43
C ALA A 2 -2.42 -3.59 10.76
N ASP A 3 -2.90 -4.17 9.66
CA ASP A 3 -4.05 -3.68 8.90
C ASP A 3 -5.34 -3.57 9.75
N SER A 4 -5.73 -4.66 10.43
CA SER A 4 -6.90 -4.68 11.30
C SER A 4 -6.83 -3.75 12.51
N LYS A 5 -5.64 -3.26 12.88
CA LYS A 5 -5.43 -2.25 13.93
C LYS A 5 -5.35 -0.82 13.38
N GLY A 6 -5.62 -0.63 12.08
CA GLY A 6 -5.53 0.66 11.41
C GLY A 6 -4.10 1.22 11.38
N LYS A 7 -3.07 0.37 11.50
CA LYS A 7 -1.69 0.83 11.41
C LYS A 7 -1.37 1.22 9.97
N PRO A 8 -0.53 2.24 9.76
CA PRO A 8 -0.09 2.63 8.42
C PRO A 8 0.71 1.50 7.76
N ILE A 9 0.45 1.26 6.47
CA ILE A 9 1.15 0.29 5.62
C ILE A 9 1.65 1.03 4.39
N ALA A 10 2.94 0.89 4.08
CA ALA A 10 3.52 1.40 2.84
C ALA A 10 4.27 0.28 2.12
N VAL A 11 3.98 0.08 0.83
CA VAL A 11 4.60 -0.95 -0.02
C VAL A 11 4.97 -0.38 -1.37
N ILE A 12 6.10 -0.81 -1.94
CA ILE A 12 6.57 -0.32 -3.24
C ILE A 12 7.06 -1.49 -4.09
N CYS A 13 6.97 -1.35 -5.41
CA CYS A 13 7.49 -2.34 -6.36
C CYS A 13 6.76 -3.69 -6.19
N HIS A 14 7.47 -4.77 -5.83
CA HIS A 14 6.89 -6.07 -5.55
C HIS A 14 6.39 -6.24 -4.10
N GLY A 15 6.60 -5.25 -3.23
CA GLY A 15 6.12 -5.28 -1.84
C GLY A 15 4.64 -5.65 -1.65
N PRO A 16 3.70 -5.19 -2.52
CA PRO A 16 2.30 -5.62 -2.51
C PRO A 16 2.07 -7.13 -2.53
N TRP A 17 3.01 -7.93 -3.03
CA TRP A 17 2.87 -9.39 -3.06
C TRP A 17 2.68 -9.97 -1.65
N LEU A 18 3.31 -9.37 -0.64
CA LEU A 18 3.12 -9.74 0.76
C LEU A 18 1.66 -9.55 1.21
N LEU A 19 1.01 -8.47 0.75
CA LEU A 19 -0.38 -8.17 1.08
C LEU A 19 -1.35 -9.12 0.34
N VAL A 20 -0.99 -9.52 -0.88
CA VAL A 20 -1.69 -10.58 -1.63
C VAL A 20 -1.62 -11.89 -0.85
N SER A 21 -0.42 -12.35 -0.47
CA SER A 21 -0.24 -13.59 0.30
C SER A 21 -0.93 -13.55 1.66
N ALA A 22 -1.04 -12.36 2.28
CA ALA A 22 -1.76 -12.17 3.54
C ALA A 22 -3.30 -12.11 3.38
N GLY A 23 -3.83 -12.16 2.14
CA GLY A 23 -5.27 -12.09 1.87
C GLY A 23 -5.88 -10.71 2.14
N LEU A 24 -5.08 -9.64 2.15
CA LEU A 24 -5.53 -8.29 2.55
C LEU A 24 -6.01 -7.41 1.38
N VAL A 25 -5.78 -7.84 0.13
CA VAL A 25 -5.92 -6.99 -1.06
C VAL A 25 -7.36 -6.85 -1.57
N LYS A 26 -8.29 -7.72 -1.13
CA LYS A 26 -9.67 -7.73 -1.62
C LYS A 26 -10.37 -6.39 -1.37
N GLY A 27 -10.83 -5.74 -2.44
CA GLY A 27 -11.54 -4.46 -2.42
C GLY A 27 -10.65 -3.22 -2.24
N LYS A 28 -9.32 -3.40 -2.10
CA LYS A 28 -8.36 -2.29 -1.99
C LYS A 28 -7.98 -1.75 -3.35
N THR A 29 -7.80 -0.43 -3.45
CA THR A 29 -7.22 0.23 -4.62
C THR A 29 -5.74 0.48 -4.38
N MET A 30 -4.88 -0.02 -5.26
CA MET A 30 -3.42 0.08 -5.06
C MET A 30 -2.65 0.00 -6.37
N THR A 31 -1.35 0.25 -6.30
CA THR A 31 -0.42 0.07 -7.40
C THR A 31 0.74 -0.85 -6.98
N SER A 32 1.57 -1.26 -7.93
CA SER A 32 2.73 -2.13 -7.74
C SER A 32 3.65 -2.08 -8.95
N TYR A 33 4.75 -2.83 -8.92
CA TYR A 33 5.48 -3.10 -10.15
C TYR A 33 4.57 -3.85 -11.13
N TYR A 34 4.53 -3.39 -12.38
CA TYR A 34 3.52 -3.84 -13.36
C TYR A 34 3.49 -5.35 -13.59
N THR A 35 4.58 -6.08 -13.32
CA THR A 35 4.62 -7.54 -13.52
C THR A 35 3.75 -8.31 -12.52
N ILE A 36 3.31 -7.71 -11.42
CA ILE A 36 2.43 -8.34 -10.42
C ILE A 36 1.01 -7.72 -10.38
N GLN A 37 0.64 -6.97 -11.42
CA GLN A 37 -0.69 -6.35 -11.50
C GLN A 37 -1.80 -7.41 -11.51
N ASP A 38 -1.57 -8.56 -12.15
CA ASP A 38 -2.57 -9.61 -12.27
C ASP A 38 -2.71 -10.40 -10.97
N ASP A 39 -1.63 -10.57 -10.19
CA ASP A 39 -1.71 -11.12 -8.83
C ASP A 39 -2.64 -10.29 -7.93
N ILE A 40 -2.54 -8.95 -8.03
CA ILE A 40 -3.40 -8.02 -7.27
C ILE A 40 -4.85 -8.12 -7.73
N ARG A 41 -5.10 -8.12 -9.04
CA ARG A 41 -6.46 -8.26 -9.61
C ARG A 41 -7.08 -9.60 -9.24
N ASN A 42 -6.33 -10.69 -9.36
CA ASN A 42 -6.77 -12.05 -9.02
C ASN A 42 -7.06 -12.21 -7.52
N ALA A 43 -6.36 -11.47 -6.66
CA ALA A 43 -6.65 -11.37 -5.23
C ALA A 43 -7.87 -10.48 -4.90
N GLY A 44 -8.52 -9.89 -5.90
CA GLY A 44 -9.70 -9.04 -5.77
C GLY A 44 -9.40 -7.57 -5.48
N GLY A 45 -8.16 -7.11 -5.71
CA GLY A 45 -7.79 -5.70 -5.61
C GLY A 45 -7.98 -4.93 -6.92
N ASN A 46 -8.15 -3.62 -6.80
CA ASN A 46 -8.23 -2.70 -7.93
C ASN A 46 -6.83 -2.14 -8.21
N TRP A 47 -6.11 -2.75 -9.15
CA TRP A 47 -4.80 -2.26 -9.57
C TRP A 47 -4.94 -1.06 -10.53
N VAL A 48 -4.20 0.03 -10.27
CA VAL A 48 -4.14 1.23 -11.13
C VAL A 48 -2.69 1.63 -11.43
N ASP A 49 -2.42 2.06 -12.65
CA ASP A 49 -1.10 2.57 -13.06
C ASP A 49 -0.94 4.04 -12.65
N GLN A 50 -0.60 4.26 -11.37
CA GLN A 50 -0.31 5.58 -10.80
C GLN A 50 1.00 5.54 -10.04
N GLU A 51 1.72 6.67 -10.00
CA GLU A 51 3.01 6.77 -9.29
C GLU A 51 2.87 6.49 -7.79
N MET A 52 1.77 6.93 -7.18
CA MET A 52 1.45 6.72 -5.78
C MET A 52 -0.06 6.61 -5.63
N VAL A 53 -0.51 5.60 -4.89
CA VAL A 53 -1.92 5.37 -4.55
C VAL A 53 -2.07 5.34 -3.04
N ARG A 54 -3.03 6.12 -2.53
CA ARG A 54 -3.47 6.08 -1.13
C ARG A 54 -4.86 5.47 -1.01
N ASP A 55 -5.00 4.47 -0.15
CA ASP A 55 -6.29 3.86 0.21
C ASP A 55 -6.36 3.70 1.74
N GLY A 56 -7.04 4.63 2.39
CA GLY A 56 -7.15 4.67 3.85
C GLY A 56 -5.78 4.80 4.54
N THR A 57 -5.37 3.74 5.25
CA THR A 57 -4.07 3.65 5.95
C THR A 57 -2.97 3.02 5.09
N TRP A 58 -3.19 2.85 3.79
CA TRP A 58 -2.22 2.26 2.86
C TRP A 58 -1.67 3.30 1.89
N VAL A 59 -0.37 3.19 1.60
CA VAL A 59 0.30 3.87 0.48
C VAL A 59 1.02 2.81 -0.37
N SER A 60 0.90 2.92 -1.69
CA SER A 60 1.60 2.04 -2.63
C SER A 60 2.19 2.79 -3.83
N SER A 61 3.32 2.30 -4.37
CA SER A 61 4.00 2.87 -5.55
C SER A 61 4.64 1.81 -6.46
N ARG A 62 4.92 2.14 -7.72
CA ARG A 62 5.27 1.12 -8.74
C ARG A 62 6.73 0.71 -8.73
N SER A 63 7.66 1.64 -8.56
CA SER A 63 9.09 1.36 -8.76
C SER A 63 9.97 2.43 -8.11
N PRO A 64 11.31 2.27 -8.08
CA PRO A 64 12.22 3.30 -7.58
C PRO A 64 12.07 4.68 -8.24
N LYS A 65 11.55 4.74 -9.47
CA LYS A 65 11.26 6.01 -10.17
C LYS A 65 10.22 6.85 -9.43
N ASP A 66 9.34 6.22 -8.66
CA ASP A 66 8.25 6.88 -7.92
C ASP A 66 8.65 7.19 -6.45
N LEU A 67 9.92 6.99 -6.06
CA LEU A 67 10.38 7.24 -4.68
C LEU A 67 10.05 8.65 -4.14
N PRO A 68 10.14 9.74 -4.93
CA PRO A 68 9.73 11.06 -4.45
C PRO A 68 8.26 11.09 -3.97
N ALA A 69 7.33 10.60 -4.79
CA ALA A 69 5.91 10.54 -4.46
C ALA A 69 5.62 9.53 -3.34
N PHE A 70 6.27 8.36 -3.38
CA PHE A 70 6.14 7.33 -2.35
C PHE A 70 6.59 7.83 -0.97
N ASN A 71 7.77 8.44 -0.90
CA ASN A 71 8.34 8.93 0.36
C ASN A 71 7.47 10.05 0.95
N GLN A 72 6.98 10.96 0.12
CA GLN A 72 6.05 11.99 0.57
C GLN A 72 4.76 11.37 1.14
N GLY A 73 4.09 10.50 0.38
CA GLY A 73 2.85 9.86 0.82
C GLY A 73 3.04 9.00 2.07
N MET A 74 4.16 8.29 2.18
CA MET A 74 4.53 7.52 3.36
C MET A 74 4.75 8.43 4.57
N VAL A 75 5.54 9.50 4.47
CA VAL A 75 5.77 10.42 5.59
C VAL A 75 4.45 11.03 6.07
N GLU A 76 3.60 11.50 5.16
CA GLU A 76 2.27 12.04 5.49
C GLU A 76 1.37 11.02 6.18
N LEU A 77 1.34 9.78 5.68
CA LEU A 77 0.58 8.67 6.27
C LEU A 77 1.03 8.36 7.69
N PHE A 78 2.34 8.25 7.92
CA PHE A 78 2.90 7.89 9.23
C PHE A 78 2.84 9.05 10.23
N ALA A 79 3.04 10.30 9.79
CA ALA A 79 2.89 11.47 10.65
C ALA A 79 1.44 11.73 11.09
N GLY A 80 0.47 11.46 10.22
CA GLY A 80 -0.96 11.57 10.54
C GLY A 80 -1.50 10.44 11.41
N SER A 81 -0.75 9.34 11.55
CA SER A 81 -1.12 8.20 12.40
C SER A 81 -0.83 8.56 13.86
N LYS A 82 -1.82 9.14 14.57
CA LYS A 82 -1.72 9.32 16.03
C LYS A 82 -1.44 7.96 16.66
N VAL A 83 -0.24 7.77 17.19
CA VAL A 83 0.08 6.62 18.02
C VAL A 83 -0.80 6.71 19.26
N THR A 84 -1.86 5.92 19.33
CA THR A 84 -2.54 5.65 20.59
C THR A 84 -1.55 4.87 21.45
N LEU A 85 -0.74 5.58 22.23
CA LEU A 85 -0.01 4.99 23.34
C LEU A 85 -1.08 4.49 24.31
N GLN A 86 -1.29 3.18 24.34
CA GLN A 86 -2.05 2.56 25.43
C GLN A 86 -1.26 2.82 26.71
N GLN A 87 -1.83 3.63 27.60
CA GLN A 87 -1.44 3.68 29.01
C GLN A 87 -1.88 2.39 29.69
#